data_AF-A0A973MH51-F1
#
_entry.id   AF-A0A973MH51-F1
#
_cell.length_a   1.000
_cell.length_b   1.000
_cell.length_c   1.000
_cell.angle_alpha   90.00
_cell.angle_beta   90.00
_cell.angle_gamma   90.00
#
_symmetry.space_group_name_H-M   'P 1'
#
loop_
_entity.id
_entity.type
_entity.pdbx_description
1 polymer ?
#
loop_
_entity_poly.entity_id
_entity_poly.type
_entity_poly.pdbx_seq_one_letter_code
_entity_poly.pdbx_strand_id
1 'polypeptide(L)'
;MSAKRMPFDDGKRGVKYSDPGEDIMVSFMDAYTLWRNLPFPRSGSSKDLILARSDLAEADEYVTTVIRFVERGIFKPAPVDVLAMLQELMQRIDRLGDSASGDDQAVARSQHAYAALLDLVYRQFLEVGRPHG
;
A
#
# COMPACT_ATOMS: atom_id res chain seq x y z
N MET A 1 -25.42 -15.95 56.80
CA MET A 1 -26.53 -16.58 56.05
C MET A 1 -27.79 -15.77 56.37
N SER A 2 -28.53 -15.12 55.49
CA SER A 2 -28.84 -15.40 54.09
C SER A 2 -29.01 -14.12 53.28
N ALA A 3 -28.58 -14.20 52.02
CA ALA A 3 -28.66 -13.18 51.00
C ALA A 3 -30.10 -12.98 50.50
N LYS A 4 -30.48 -11.72 50.28
CA LYS A 4 -31.72 -11.32 49.61
C LYS A 4 -31.48 -11.44 48.10
N ARG A 5 -32.12 -12.43 47.45
CA ARG A 5 -32.13 -12.60 45.99
C ARG A 5 -32.93 -11.46 45.34
N MET A 6 -32.33 -10.78 44.37
CA MET A 6 -33.04 -10.03 43.33
C MET A 6 -32.77 -10.69 41.98
N PRO A 7 -33.77 -10.78 41.09
CA PRO A 7 -33.65 -11.44 39.80
C PRO A 7 -32.85 -10.55 38.83
N PHE A 8 -31.75 -11.09 38.29
CA PHE A 8 -31.10 -10.51 37.12
C PHE A 8 -31.82 -11.00 35.87
N ASP A 9 -32.34 -10.02 35.13
CA ASP A 9 -33.02 -10.13 33.85
C ASP A 9 -32.05 -10.62 32.77
N ASP A 10 -32.45 -11.66 32.05
CA ASP A 10 -31.70 -12.36 31.00
C ASP A 10 -31.87 -11.62 29.66
N GLY A 11 -31.26 -10.44 29.59
CA GLY A 11 -31.25 -9.59 28.40
C GLY A 11 -30.10 -9.94 27.47
N LYS A 12 -30.20 -11.07 26.77
CA LYS A 12 -29.30 -11.43 25.66
C LYS A 12 -29.19 -10.31 24.62
N ARG A 13 -28.12 -9.53 24.69
CA ARG A 13 -27.52 -8.87 23.53
C ARG A 13 -26.08 -9.34 23.47
N GLY A 14 -25.87 -10.41 22.70
CA GLY A 14 -24.56 -10.81 22.26
C GLY A 14 -23.96 -9.65 21.45
N VAL A 15 -23.20 -8.81 22.14
CA VAL A 15 -22.19 -7.99 21.50
C VAL A 15 -21.25 -9.01 20.88
N LYS A 16 -21.35 -9.18 19.55
CA LYS A 16 -20.27 -9.80 18.79
C LYS A 16 -19.08 -8.88 18.98
N TYR A 17 -18.24 -9.20 19.95
CA TYR A 17 -16.85 -8.80 19.91
C TYR A 17 -16.31 -9.47 18.65
N SER A 18 -16.27 -8.72 17.55
CA SER A 18 -15.45 -9.10 16.41
C SER A 18 -14.05 -9.33 16.95
N ASP A 19 -13.52 -10.48 16.60
CA ASP A 19 -12.20 -10.95 16.96
C ASP A 19 -11.17 -9.84 16.67
N PRO A 20 -10.37 -9.37 17.65
CA PRO A 20 -9.33 -8.35 17.41
C PRO A 20 -8.16 -8.88 16.55
N GLY A 21 -8.30 -10.07 15.97
CA GLY A 21 -7.36 -10.71 15.05
C GLY A 21 -7.74 -10.68 13.56
N GLU A 22 -8.82 -9.99 13.14
CA GLU A 22 -9.11 -9.78 11.71
C GLU A 22 -8.21 -8.65 11.16
N ASP A 23 -6.94 -9.02 11.00
CA ASP A 23 -5.86 -8.44 10.22
C ASP A 23 -5.76 -6.91 10.08
N ILE A 24 -4.66 -6.39 10.64
CA ILE A 24 -4.05 -5.08 10.38
C ILE A 24 -3.43 -5.08 8.96
N MET A 25 -4.22 -5.46 7.95
CA MET A 25 -3.85 -5.36 6.54
C MET A 25 -4.68 -4.27 5.90
N VAL A 26 -3.98 -3.27 5.33
CA VAL A 26 -4.61 -2.20 4.54
C VAL A 26 -5.36 -2.86 3.38
N SER A 27 -6.68 -2.64 3.27
CA SER A 27 -7.48 -3.22 2.19
C SER A 27 -7.08 -2.65 0.83
N PHE A 28 -7.41 -3.35 -0.25
CA PHE A 28 -7.15 -2.87 -1.62
C PHE A 28 -7.70 -1.47 -1.88
N MET A 29 -8.92 -1.19 -1.42
CA MET A 29 -9.54 0.12 -1.62
C MET A 29 -8.90 1.21 -0.74
N ASP A 30 -8.41 0.86 0.46
CA ASP A 30 -7.68 1.80 1.31
C ASP A 30 -6.30 2.14 0.70
N ALA A 31 -5.56 1.13 0.24
CA ALA A 31 -4.27 1.33 -0.42
C ALA A 31 -4.41 2.15 -1.71
N TYR A 32 -5.42 1.82 -2.54
CA TYR A 32 -5.75 2.59 -3.74
C TYR A 32 -6.09 4.05 -3.38
N THR A 33 -6.97 4.26 -2.41
CA THR A 33 -7.38 5.60 -1.98
C THR A 33 -6.20 6.41 -1.44
N LEU A 34 -5.31 5.77 -0.66
CA LEU A 34 -4.09 6.40 -0.18
C LEU A 34 -3.20 6.82 -1.35
N TRP A 35 -2.94 5.92 -2.31
CA TRP A 35 -2.13 6.23 -3.49
C TRP A 35 -2.72 7.40 -4.30
N ARG A 36 -4.04 7.42 -4.53
CA ARG A 36 -4.69 8.49 -5.29
C ARG A 36 -4.60 9.87 -4.63
N ASN A 37 -4.46 9.92 -3.30
CA ASN A 37 -4.40 11.17 -2.54
C ASN A 37 -2.97 11.58 -2.16
N LEU A 38 -1.98 10.70 -2.34
CA LEU A 38 -0.60 10.97 -1.96
C LEU A 38 0.10 11.77 -3.07
N PRO A 39 0.77 12.89 -2.76
CA PRO A 39 1.56 13.60 -3.76
C PRO A 39 2.76 12.76 -4.19
N PHE A 40 3.08 12.82 -5.48
CA PHE A 40 4.28 12.17 -6.01
C PHE A 40 5.54 12.73 -5.33
N PRO A 41 6.51 11.89 -4.93
CA PRO A 41 7.66 12.32 -4.14
C PRO A 41 8.57 13.32 -4.89
N ARG A 42 9.26 14.15 -4.10
CA ARG A 42 10.22 15.14 -4.62
C ARG A 42 11.46 14.45 -5.19
N SER A 43 12.17 15.16 -6.06
CA SER A 43 13.51 14.78 -6.49
C SER A 43 14.53 15.10 -5.40
N GLY A 44 15.57 14.27 -5.30
CA GLY A 44 16.74 14.59 -4.49
C GLY A 44 17.65 15.55 -5.25
N SER A 45 18.73 15.96 -4.60
CA SER A 45 19.78 16.78 -5.21
C SER A 45 20.79 15.94 -5.99
N SER A 46 20.98 14.67 -5.59
CA SER A 46 21.89 13.75 -6.26
C SER A 46 21.32 13.24 -7.60
N LYS A 47 22.22 13.03 -8.57
CA LYS A 47 21.86 12.47 -9.88
C LYS A 47 21.14 11.13 -9.75
N ASP A 48 21.58 10.29 -8.81
CA ASP A 48 21.02 8.95 -8.64
C ASP A 48 19.61 8.99 -8.05
N LEU A 49 19.31 9.93 -7.15
CA LEU A 49 17.95 10.14 -6.63
C LEU A 49 17.01 10.77 -7.67
N ILE A 50 17.55 11.55 -8.62
CA ILE A 50 16.79 12.06 -9.76
C ILE A 50 16.43 10.90 -10.70
N LEU A 51 17.40 10.03 -11.02
CA LEU A 51 17.16 8.85 -11.84
C LEU A 51 16.17 7.88 -11.16
N ALA A 52 16.32 7.66 -9.85
CA ALA A 52 15.37 6.85 -9.09
C ALA A 52 13.95 7.41 -9.12
N ARG A 53 13.79 8.73 -9.07
CA ARG A 53 12.48 9.36 -9.23
C ARG A 53 11.90 9.16 -10.63
N SER A 54 12.72 9.20 -11.68
CA SER A 54 12.24 8.97 -13.05
C SER A 54 11.75 7.54 -13.23
N ASP A 55 12.50 6.56 -12.75
CA ASP A 55 12.10 5.15 -12.80
C ASP A 55 10.84 4.90 -11.95
N LEU A 56 10.70 5.62 -10.82
CA LEU A 56 9.47 5.59 -10.02
C LEU A 56 8.26 6.16 -10.76
N ALA A 57 8.46 7.18 -11.60
CA ALA A 57 7.37 7.75 -12.41
C ALA A 57 6.94 6.79 -13.51
N GLU A 58 7.88 6.05 -14.11
CA GLU A 58 7.57 4.98 -15.05
C GLU A 58 6.77 3.86 -14.37
N ALA A 59 7.18 3.43 -13.18
CA ALA A 59 6.44 2.43 -12.42
C ALA A 59 5.01 2.91 -12.05
N ASP A 60 4.86 4.16 -11.62
CA ASP A 60 3.54 4.77 -11.35
C ASP A 60 2.64 4.75 -12.60
N GLU A 61 3.20 5.05 -13.78
CA GLU A 61 2.48 4.97 -15.05
C GLU A 61 1.94 3.56 -15.32
N TYR A 62 2.75 2.51 -15.14
CA TYR A 62 2.28 1.14 -15.29
C TYR A 62 1.18 0.78 -14.28
N VAL A 63 1.26 1.28 -13.05
CA VAL A 63 0.26 1.06 -12.00
C VAL A 63 -1.06 1.80 -12.30
N THR A 64 -1.09 2.79 -13.19
CA THR A 64 -2.36 3.44 -13.63
C THR A 64 -3.37 2.46 -14.25
N THR A 65 -2.95 1.27 -14.66
CA THR A 65 -3.86 0.18 -15.06
C THR A 65 -4.87 -0.18 -13.95
N VAL A 66 -4.48 -0.04 -12.68
CA VAL A 66 -5.34 -0.24 -11.50
C VAL A 66 -6.51 0.76 -11.50
N ILE A 67 -6.30 1.99 -11.96
CA ILE A 67 -7.37 3.00 -12.05
C ILE A 67 -8.48 2.51 -12.98
N ARG A 68 -8.14 1.93 -14.13
CA ARG A 68 -9.14 1.38 -15.06
C ARG A 68 -9.92 0.22 -14.45
N PHE A 69 -9.26 -0.59 -13.63
CA PHE A 69 -9.92 -1.67 -12.92
C PHE A 69 -10.91 -1.14 -11.89
N VAL A 70 -10.50 -0.21 -11.04
CA VAL A 70 -11.38 0.36 -10.00
C VAL A 70 -12.52 1.17 -10.61
N GLU A 71 -12.25 2.00 -11.61
CA GLU A 71 -13.26 2.90 -12.18
C GLU A 71 -14.20 2.21 -13.18
N ARG A 72 -13.74 1.14 -13.85
CA ARG A 72 -14.46 0.54 -15.00
C ARG A 72 -14.59 -0.98 -14.95
N GLY A 73 -14.04 -1.64 -13.93
CA GLY A 73 -14.02 -3.10 -13.82
C GLY A 73 -13.15 -3.80 -14.87
N ILE A 74 -12.27 -3.07 -15.58
CA ILE A 74 -11.45 -3.64 -16.65
C ILE A 74 -10.14 -4.17 -16.09
N PHE A 75 -10.03 -5.49 -15.95
CA PHE A 75 -8.78 -6.15 -15.57
C PHE A 75 -7.85 -6.32 -16.77
N LYS A 76 -6.86 -5.43 -16.87
CA LYS A 76 -5.79 -5.51 -17.87
C LYS A 76 -4.46 -5.09 -17.22
N PRO A 77 -3.69 -6.03 -16.66
CA PRO A 77 -2.38 -5.74 -16.08
C PRO A 77 -1.42 -5.10 -17.07
N ALA A 78 -0.40 -4.41 -16.55
CA ALA A 78 0.71 -3.93 -17.35
C ALA A 78 1.44 -5.12 -18.02
N PRO A 79 2.02 -4.94 -19.22
CA PRO A 79 2.70 -6.01 -19.95
C PRO A 79 4.10 -6.34 -19.39
N VAL A 80 4.54 -5.66 -18.33
CA VAL A 80 5.85 -5.81 -17.68
C VAL A 80 5.67 -6.33 -16.26
N ASP A 81 6.73 -6.89 -15.69
CA ASP A 81 6.76 -7.31 -14.29
C ASP A 81 6.97 -6.09 -13.36
N VAL A 82 5.86 -5.39 -13.09
CA VAL A 82 5.85 -4.17 -12.25
C VAL A 82 6.29 -4.48 -10.82
N LEU A 83 5.97 -5.66 -10.28
CA LEU A 83 6.37 -6.01 -8.90
C LEU A 83 7.89 -6.18 -8.81
N ALA A 84 8.50 -6.89 -9.74
CA ALA A 84 9.96 -7.01 -9.80
C ALA A 84 10.63 -5.63 -9.95
N MET A 85 10.12 -4.80 -10.86
CA MET A 85 10.62 -3.43 -11.08
C MET A 85 10.57 -2.59 -9.80
N LEU A 86 9.46 -2.61 -9.07
CA LEU A 86 9.29 -1.85 -7.82
C LEU A 86 10.22 -2.37 -6.71
N GLN A 87 10.40 -3.69 -6.61
CA GLN A 87 11.32 -4.29 -5.64
C GLN A 87 12.78 -3.92 -5.90
N GLU A 88 13.22 -3.98 -7.15
CA GLU A 88 14.56 -3.54 -7.55
C GLU A 88 14.76 -2.04 -7.28
N LEU A 89 13.75 -1.23 -7.58
CA LEU A 89 13.78 0.20 -7.33
C LEU A 89 13.86 0.53 -5.83
N MET A 90 13.06 -0.13 -4.99
CA MET A 90 13.12 0.03 -3.52
C MET A 90 14.51 -0.29 -2.98
N GLN A 91 15.09 -1.43 -3.38
CA GLN A 91 16.44 -1.81 -2.96
C GLN A 91 17.50 -0.79 -3.40
N ARG A 92 17.37 -0.22 -4.60
CA ARG A 92 18.29 0.81 -5.08
C ARG A 92 18.13 2.10 -4.29
N ILE A 93 16.90 2.52 -4.01
CA ILE A 93 16.61 3.72 -3.21
C ILE A 93 17.15 3.57 -1.77
N ASP A 94 17.03 2.39 -1.17
CA ASP A 94 17.57 2.13 0.17
C ASP A 94 19.08 2.33 0.22
N ARG A 95 19.82 1.74 -0.73
CA ARG A 95 21.28 1.91 -0.82
C ARG A 95 21.67 3.39 -1.01
N LEU A 96 20.88 4.15 -1.76
CA LEU A 96 21.07 5.60 -1.90
C LEU A 96 20.79 6.33 -0.59
N GLY A 97 19.73 5.95 0.13
CA GLY A 97 19.38 6.52 1.43
C GLY A 97 20.41 6.25 2.53
N ASP A 98 21.05 5.08 2.50
CA ASP A 98 22.11 4.69 3.45
C ASP A 98 23.39 5.52 3.30
N SER A 99 23.65 6.02 2.09
CA SER A 99 24.82 6.85 1.77
C SER A 99 24.53 8.36 1.75
N ALA A 100 23.25 8.74 1.70
CA ALA A 100 22.80 10.12 1.70
C ALA A 100 22.79 10.74 3.11
N SER A 101 22.83 12.07 3.17
CA SER A 101 22.66 12.82 4.42
C SER A 101 21.65 13.94 4.25
N GLY A 102 21.10 14.42 5.37
CA GLY A 102 20.16 15.54 5.38
C GLY A 102 18.91 15.29 4.52
N ASP A 103 18.59 16.28 3.69
CA ASP A 103 17.36 16.30 2.88
C ASP A 103 17.29 15.15 1.87
N ASP A 104 18.42 14.72 1.31
CA ASP A 104 18.46 13.62 0.34
C ASP A 104 18.11 12.26 0.99
N GLN A 105 18.44 12.07 2.26
CA GLN A 105 17.99 10.89 3.00
C GLN A 105 16.46 10.91 3.22
N ALA A 106 15.89 12.08 3.51
CA ALA A 106 14.44 12.23 3.65
C ALA A 106 13.72 12.00 2.31
N VAL A 107 14.30 12.46 1.20
CA VAL A 107 13.79 12.19 -0.15
C VAL A 107 13.85 10.70 -0.48
N ALA A 108 14.98 10.03 -0.21
CA ALA A 108 15.11 8.59 -0.44
C ALA A 108 14.01 7.81 0.30
N ARG A 109 13.80 8.11 1.60
CA ARG A 109 12.70 7.50 2.38
C ARG A 109 11.32 7.76 1.77
N SER A 110 11.06 8.98 1.29
CA SER A 110 9.78 9.31 0.66
C SER A 110 9.58 8.57 -0.66
N GLN A 111 10.63 8.41 -1.48
CA GLN A 111 10.55 7.66 -2.73
C GLN A 111 10.35 6.16 -2.46
N HIS A 112 11.06 5.59 -1.47
CA HIS A 112 10.86 4.21 -1.04
C HIS A 112 9.42 3.97 -0.58
N ALA A 113 8.89 4.82 0.31
CA ALA A 113 7.54 4.67 0.84
C ALA A 113 6.48 4.72 -0.27
N TYR A 114 6.67 5.60 -1.27
CA TYR A 114 5.79 5.65 -2.44
C TYR A 114 5.89 4.38 -3.29
N ALA A 115 7.10 3.87 -3.55
CA ALA A 115 7.31 2.62 -4.27
C ALA A 115 6.68 1.41 -3.55
N ALA A 116 6.80 1.34 -2.23
CA ALA A 116 6.18 0.30 -1.41
C ALA A 116 4.64 0.35 -1.47
N LEU A 117 4.07 1.55 -1.51
CA LEU A 117 2.62 1.72 -1.70
C LEU A 117 2.18 1.24 -3.08
N LEU A 118 2.93 1.58 -4.15
CA LEU A 118 2.66 1.06 -5.49
C LEU A 118 2.74 -0.47 -5.54
N ASP A 119 3.74 -1.07 -4.87
CA ASP A 119 3.92 -2.53 -4.81
C ASP A 119 2.72 -3.19 -4.13
N LEU A 120 2.28 -2.63 -3.01
CA LEU A 120 1.09 -3.10 -2.29
C LEU A 120 -0.18 -3.03 -3.15
N VAL A 121 -0.44 -1.85 -3.75
CA VAL A 121 -1.64 -1.63 -4.59
C VAL A 121 -1.64 -2.58 -5.78
N TYR A 122 -0.51 -2.71 -6.47
CA TYR A 122 -0.42 -3.53 -7.66
C TYR A 122 -0.52 -5.03 -7.34
N ARG A 123 0.09 -5.49 -6.23
CA ARG A 123 -0.05 -6.87 -5.75
C ARG A 123 -1.51 -7.22 -5.48
N GLN A 124 -2.21 -6.38 -4.72
CA GLN A 124 -3.62 -6.59 -4.39
C GLN A 124 -4.52 -6.52 -5.64
N PHE A 125 -4.23 -5.63 -6.60
CA PHE A 125 -4.91 -5.60 -7.89
C PHE A 125 -4.80 -6.94 -8.64
N LEU A 126 -3.60 -7.52 -8.69
CA LEU A 126 -3.39 -8.83 -9.33
C LEU A 126 -4.10 -9.97 -8.59
N GLU A 127 -4.16 -9.91 -7.26
CA GLU A 127 -4.86 -10.91 -6.44
C GLU A 127 -6.37 -10.86 -6.66
N VAL A 128 -6.98 -9.67 -6.59
CA VAL A 128 -8.43 -9.48 -6.77
C VAL A 128 -8.86 -9.75 -8.22
N GLY A 129 -8.00 -9.46 -9.20
CA GLY A 129 -8.29 -9.64 -10.62
C GLY A 129 -8.06 -11.06 -11.16
N ARG A 130 -7.49 -11.98 -10.38
CA ARG A 130 -7.36 -13.38 -10.81
C ARG A 130 -8.75 -14.01 -10.93
N PRO A 131 -9.09 -14.64 -12.06
CA PRO A 131 -10.30 -15.45 -12.14
C PRO A 131 -10.17 -16.58 -11.12
N HIS A 132 -11.18 -16.68 -10.24
CA HIS A 132 -11.34 -17.84 -9.39
C HIS A 132 -11.63 -19.00 -10.33
N GLY A 133 -10.66 -19.91 -10.48
CA GLY A 133 -10.79 -21.11 -11.31
C GLY A 133 -11.88 -22.04 -10.83
#